data_AF-A3DNW2-F1
#
_entry.id   AF-A3DNW2-F1
#
_cell.length_a   1.000
_cell.length_b   1.000
_cell.length_c   1.000
_cell.angle_alpha   90.00
_cell.angle_beta   90.00
_cell.angle_gamma   90.00
#
_symmetry.space_group_name_H-M   'P 1'
#
loop_
_entity.id
_entity.type
_entity.pdbx_description
1 polymer ?
#
loop_
_entity_poly.entity_id
_entity_poly.type
_entity_poly.pdbx_seq_one_letter_code
_entity_poly.pdbx_strand_id
1 'polypeptide(L)'
;MAEKSPKYVVRVGDKEIEINEETLEIIKEYLHRPMSLDELADKLNLESWEEAYEFIKKVPAWIIWTPPALWKYRSEWISRKTQ
;
A
#
# COMPACT_ATOMS: atom_id res chain seq x y z
N MET A 1 -26.31 -3.73 7.00
CA MET A 1 -25.44 -4.89 6.75
C MET A 1 -24.09 -4.31 6.37
N ALA A 2 -23.04 -4.55 7.15
CA ALA A 2 -21.75 -3.90 6.94
C ALA A 2 -21.11 -4.42 5.65
N GLU A 3 -21.28 -3.67 4.56
CA GLU A 3 -20.65 -3.96 3.27
C GLU A 3 -19.14 -3.88 3.47
N LYS A 4 -18.47 -5.03 3.47
CA LYS A 4 -17.01 -5.12 3.46
C LYS A 4 -16.53 -4.47 2.15
N SER A 5 -16.14 -3.20 2.21
CA SER A 5 -15.42 -2.54 1.13
C SER A 5 -14.24 -3.44 0.73
N PRO A 6 -14.07 -3.82 -0.54
CA PRO A 6 -12.96 -4.66 -0.91
C PRO A 6 -11.66 -3.89 -0.71
N LYS A 7 -10.76 -4.58 -0.04
CA LYS A 7 -9.45 -4.08 0.35
C LYS A 7 -8.47 -4.48 -0.74
N TYR A 8 -7.68 -3.53 -1.22
CA TYR A 8 -6.56 -3.87 -2.07
C TYR A 8 -5.42 -4.30 -1.15
N VAL A 9 -5.03 -5.57 -1.23
CA VAL A 9 -4.02 -6.17 -0.35
C VAL A 9 -2.84 -6.61 -1.21
N VAL A 10 -1.64 -6.24 -0.79
CA VAL A 10 -0.39 -6.71 -1.37
C VAL A 10 0.22 -7.73 -0.40
N ARG A 11 0.43 -8.95 -0.89
CA ARG A 11 1.07 -10.00 -0.11
C ARG A 11 2.57 -10.03 -0.37
N VAL A 12 3.37 -10.04 0.70
CA VAL A 12 4.82 -10.12 0.69
C VAL A 12 5.23 -11.20 1.68
N GLY A 13 5.89 -12.25 1.20
CA GLY A 13 6.12 -13.46 2.00
C GLY A 13 4.81 -13.98 2.62
N ASP A 14 4.80 -14.04 3.95
CA ASP A 14 3.68 -14.46 4.78
C ASP A 14 2.82 -13.30 5.30
N LYS A 15 3.18 -12.05 4.99
CA LYS A 15 2.47 -10.84 5.40
C LYS A 15 1.53 -10.32 4.33
N GLU A 16 0.38 -9.83 4.77
CA GLU A 16 -0.63 -9.18 3.95
C GLU A 16 -0.73 -7.71 4.34
N ILE A 17 -0.34 -6.80 3.43
CA ILE A 17 -0.41 -5.36 3.65
C ILE A 17 -1.62 -4.82 2.90
N GLU A 18 -2.58 -4.27 3.64
CA GLU A 18 -3.67 -3.49 3.07
C GLU A 18 -3.15 -2.14 2.60
N ILE A 19 -3.39 -1.81 1.34
CA ILE A 19 -3.22 -0.45 0.86
C ILE A 19 -4.40 0.35 1.38
N ASN A 20 -4.13 1.23 2.33
CA ASN A 20 -5.05 2.21 2.91
C ASN A 20 -4.40 3.61 2.86
N GLU A 21 -5.02 4.61 3.48
CA GLU A 21 -4.48 5.97 3.52
C GLU A 21 -3.10 6.03 4.18
N GLU A 22 -2.93 5.39 5.35
CA GLU A 22 -1.68 5.33 6.11
C GLU A 22 -0.55 4.66 5.31
N THR A 23 -0.82 3.50 4.69
CA THR A 23 0.15 2.80 3.85
C THR A 23 0.59 3.68 2.67
N LEU A 24 -0.33 4.42 2.05
CA LEU A 24 0.00 5.34 0.96
C LEU A 24 0.81 6.54 1.44
N GLU A 25 0.56 7.05 2.65
CA GLU A 25 1.36 8.10 3.25
C GLU A 25 2.80 7.63 3.48
N ILE A 26 2.98 6.41 3.99
CA ILE A 26 4.30 5.80 4.18
C ILE A 26 5.02 5.63 2.83
N ILE A 27 4.34 5.10 1.80
CA ILE A 27 4.91 4.95 0.45
C ILE A 27 5.30 6.33 -0.13
N LYS A 28 4.44 7.34 0.03
CA LYS A 28 4.74 8.69 -0.44
C LYS A 28 5.92 9.30 0.29
N GLU A 29 6.00 9.10 1.60
CA GLU A 29 7.12 9.57 2.41
C GLU A 29 8.43 8.94 1.91
N TYR A 30 8.43 7.63 1.66
CA TYR A 30 9.57 6.92 1.07
C TYR A 30 10.00 7.48 -0.29
N LEU A 31 9.06 7.88 -1.15
CA LEU A 31 9.38 8.38 -2.50
C LEU A 31 9.83 9.85 -2.52
N HIS A 32 9.34 10.67 -1.59
CA HIS A 32 9.58 12.11 -1.59
C HIS A 32 10.62 12.57 -0.58
N ARG A 33 11.02 11.71 0.37
CA ARG A 33 12.06 11.99 1.34
C ARG A 33 13.16 10.93 1.26
N PRO A 34 14.40 11.26 1.64
CA PRO A 34 15.43 10.26 1.81
C PRO A 34 15.02 9.29 2.93
N MET A 35 14.62 8.09 2.56
CA MET A 35 14.25 6.99 3.44
C MET A 35 14.85 5.71 2.87
N SER A 36 15.43 4.89 3.74
CA SER A 36 15.97 3.58 3.39
C SER A 36 14.87 2.50 3.28
N LEU A 37 15.19 1.38 2.62
CA LEU A 37 14.28 0.23 2.57
C LEU A 37 14.08 -0.41 3.96
N ASP A 38 15.09 -0.35 4.84
CA ASP A 38 14.96 -0.79 6.23
C ASP A 38 13.96 0.08 7.01
N GLU A 39 14.02 1.41 6.86
CA GLU A 39 13.04 2.32 7.48
C GLU A 39 11.63 2.14 6.91
N LEU A 40 11.52 1.86 5.61
CA LEU A 40 10.24 1.52 4.99
C LEU A 40 9.69 0.21 5.54
N ALA A 41 10.56 -0.81 5.71
CA ALA A 41 10.17 -2.09 6.28
C ALA A 41 9.64 -1.91 7.71
N ASP A 42 10.34 -1.15 8.54
CA ASP A 42 9.95 -0.85 9.92
C ASP A 42 8.56 -0.17 9.97
N LYS A 43 8.36 0.86 9.13
CA LYS A 43 7.07 1.58 9.05
C LYS A 43 5.92 0.70 8.55
N LEU A 44 6.18 -0.22 7.63
CA LEU A 44 5.17 -1.16 7.10
C LEU A 44 5.07 -2.44 7.94
N ASN A 45 5.79 -2.52 9.05
CA ASN A 45 5.88 -3.70 9.91
C ASN A 45 6.28 -4.97 9.12
N LEU A 46 7.25 -4.85 8.22
CA LEU A 46 7.90 -5.92 7.47
C LEU A 46 9.16 -6.40 8.19
N GLU A 47 9.59 -7.63 7.97
CA GLU A 47 10.72 -8.25 8.71
C GLU A 47 12.08 -7.90 8.11
N SER A 48 12.13 -7.46 6.85
CA SER A 48 13.39 -7.16 6.16
C SER A 48 13.23 -6.08 5.07
N TRP A 49 14.35 -5.46 4.71
CA TRP A 49 14.42 -4.55 3.57
C TRP A 49 14.05 -5.23 2.24
N GLU A 50 14.29 -6.55 2.12
CA GLU A 50 13.93 -7.36 0.94
C GLU A 50 12.41 -7.40 0.77
N GLU A 51 11.67 -7.58 1.87
CA GLU A 51 10.21 -7.53 1.85
C GLU A 51 9.70 -6.14 1.47
N ALA A 52 10.31 -5.06 2.00
CA ALA A 52 9.93 -3.70 1.62
C ALA A 52 10.18 -3.44 0.12
N TYR A 53 11.29 -3.95 -0.43
CA TYR A 53 11.56 -3.88 -1.85
C TYR A 53 10.51 -4.63 -2.69
N GLU A 54 10.19 -5.87 -2.32
CA GLU A 54 9.18 -6.68 -3.00
C GLU A 54 7.78 -6.06 -2.89
N PHE A 55 7.45 -5.44 -1.76
CA PHE A 55 6.22 -4.68 -1.57
C PHE A 55 6.11 -3.57 -2.62
N ILE A 56 7.09 -2.67 -2.69
CA ILE A 56 7.09 -1.52 -3.62
C ILE A 56 6.98 -1.99 -5.07
N LYS A 57 7.68 -3.07 -5.42
CA LYS A 57 7.64 -3.65 -6.77
C LYS A 57 6.26 -4.19 -7.14
N LYS A 58 5.51 -4.74 -6.18
CA LYS A 58 4.16 -5.25 -6.40
C LYS A 58 3.10 -4.15 -6.43
N VAL A 59 3.36 -3.00 -5.81
CA VAL A 59 2.44 -1.86 -5.85
C VAL A 59 2.45 -1.23 -7.25
N PRO A 60 1.31 -1.22 -7.97
CA PRO A 60 1.22 -0.56 -9.26
C PRO A 60 1.50 0.95 -9.17
N ALA A 61 2.19 1.51 -10.16
CA ALA A 61 2.52 2.93 -10.19
C ALA A 61 1.29 3.84 -10.02
N TRP A 62 0.14 3.50 -10.61
CA TRP A 62 -1.08 4.32 -10.49
C TRP A 62 -1.62 4.40 -9.04
N ILE A 63 -1.32 3.41 -8.18
CA ILE A 63 -1.65 3.47 -6.75
C ILE A 63 -0.79 4.53 -6.06
N ILE A 64 0.51 4.52 -6.35
CA ILE A 64 1.49 5.48 -5.82
C ILE A 64 1.11 6.93 -6.16
N TRP A 65 0.65 7.16 -7.39
CA TRP A 65 0.19 8.48 -7.83
C TRP A 65 -1.15 8.91 -7.22
N THR A 66 -1.83 8.05 -6.48
CA THR A 66 -3.10 8.38 -5.83
C THR A 66 -2.83 9.18 -4.55
N PRO A 67 -3.41 10.40 -4.39
CA PRO A 67 -3.37 11.09 -3.11
C PRO A 67 -4.01 10.23 -2.01
N PRO A 68 -3.38 10.09 -0.82
CA PRO A 68 -3.90 9.25 0.25
C PRO A 68 -5.38 9.56 0.60
N ALA A 69 -5.71 10.86 0.71
CA ALA A 69 -7.08 11.34 0.96
C ALA A 69 -8.13 10.92 -0.09
N LEU A 70 -7.69 10.56 -1.31
CA LEU A 70 -8.58 10.09 -2.37
C LEU A 70 -8.68 8.57 -2.45
N TRP A 71 -7.94 7.84 -1.59
CA TRP A 71 -7.88 6.39 -1.65
C TRP A 71 -9.21 5.72 -1.37
N LYS A 72 -10.01 6.27 -0.44
CA LYS A 72 -11.35 5.77 -0.14
C LYS A 72 -12.25 5.72 -1.38
N TYR A 73 -12.26 6.79 -2.18
CA TYR A 73 -13.03 6.82 -3.43
C TYR A 73 -12.46 5.86 -4.48
N ARG A 74 -11.14 5.63 -4.45
CA ARG A 74 -10.45 4.75 -5.39
C ARG A 74 -10.67 3.28 -5.09
N SER A 75 -10.66 2.88 -3.81
CA SER A 75 -10.97 1.50 -3.39
C SER A 75 -12.40 1.13 -3.75
N GLU A 76 -13.35 2.05 -3.59
CA GLU A 76 -14.73 1.89 -4.07
C GLU A 76 -14.82 1.70 -5.59
N TRP A 77 -13.97 2.36 -6.38
CA TRP A 77 -13.92 2.15 -7.83
C TRP A 77 -13.31 0.80 -8.22
N ILE A 78 -12.23 0.37 -7.55
CA ILE A 78 -11.58 -0.93 -7.78
C ILE A 78 -12.58 -2.06 -7.48
N SER A 79 -13.33 -1.93 -6.38
CA SER A 79 -14.43 -2.83 -6.01
C SER A 79 -15.37 -3.15 -7.15
N ARG A 80 -15.76 -2.13 -7.91
CA ARG A 80 -16.81 -2.22 -8.94
C ARG A 80 -16.30 -2.87 -10.22
N LYS A 81 -14.98 -2.97 -10.41
CA LYS A 81 -14.35 -3.59 -11.58
C LYS A 81 -14.00 -5.06 -11.41
N THR A 82 -13.90 -5.53 -10.16
CA THR A 82 -13.59 -6.93 -9.85
C THR A 82 -14.86 -7.78 -9.69
N GLN A 83 -16.05 -7.19 -9.93
CA GLN A 83 -17.35 -7.86 -9.93
C GLN A 83 -17.83 -8.16 -11.35
#